data_AF-A0A350UH88-F1
#
_entry.id   AF-A0A350UH88-F1
#
_cell.length_a   1.000
_cell.length_b   1.000
_cell.length_c   1.000
_cell.angle_alpha   90.00
_cell.angle_beta   90.00
_cell.angle_gamma   90.00
#
_symmetry.space_group_name_H-M   'P 1'
#
loop_
_entity.id
_entity.type
_entity.pdbx_description
1 polymer ?
#
loop_
_entity_poly.entity_id
_entity_poly.type
_entity_poly.pdbx_seq_one_letter_code
_entity_poly.pdbx_strand_id
1 'polypeptide(L)'
;MKKGRSLDWDPGLSAGENARVQLPAVTREFFAAGRVLLAGAAAPVDLHNFRLAAKRFRYTLEMFRPLYGPGLEEKLGAVRKIQSLLGSRQDCEVLAGRLRLPAQGSEALRGALEKTERRALKLEQEFRAYWLDEFDAAGRELAWVRYFTRRPPAPRRPKVTE
;
A
#
# COMPACT_ATOMS: atom_id res chain seq x y z
N MET A 1 9.55 3.73 14.85
CA MET A 1 9.52 3.48 13.39
C MET A 1 10.95 3.57 12.86
N LYS A 2 11.49 2.52 12.22
CA LYS A 2 12.78 2.63 11.53
C LYS A 2 12.61 3.62 10.36
N LYS A 3 13.56 4.56 10.19
CA LYS A 3 13.66 5.42 8.99
C LYS A 3 13.48 4.51 7.78
N GLY A 4 12.56 4.85 6.87
CA GLY A 4 12.39 4.10 5.62
C GLY A 4 13.74 3.96 4.92
N ARG A 5 14.00 2.80 4.33
CA ARG A 5 15.25 2.52 3.61
C ARG A 5 15.55 3.70 2.68
N SER A 6 16.72 4.32 2.85
CA SER A 6 17.27 5.21 1.83
C SER A 6 17.56 4.33 0.63
N LEU A 7 16.93 4.61 -0.52
CA LEU A 7 17.30 3.93 -1.75
C LEU A 7 18.76 4.28 -2.01
N ASP A 8 19.60 3.26 -2.11
CA ASP A 8 21.03 3.42 -2.37
C ASP A 8 21.18 3.71 -3.87
N TRP A 9 21.14 5.00 -4.21
CA TRP A 9 21.11 5.45 -5.59
C TRP A 9 22.53 5.59 -6.13
N ASP A 10 22.85 4.82 -7.17
CA ASP A 10 24.13 4.91 -7.85
C ASP A 10 24.04 5.94 -9.00
N PRO A 11 24.74 7.09 -8.92
CA PRO A 11 24.72 8.09 -9.98
C PRO A 11 25.39 7.62 -11.29
N GLY A 12 26.17 6.54 -11.25
CA GLY A 12 26.77 5.91 -12.43
C GLY A 12 25.82 5.02 -13.21
N LEU A 13 24.65 4.68 -12.66
CA LEU A 13 23.64 3.84 -13.29
C LEU A 13 22.49 4.68 -13.86
N SER A 14 21.90 4.21 -14.96
CA SER A 14 20.65 4.79 -15.47
C SER A 14 19.51 4.61 -14.47
N ALA A 15 18.45 5.43 -14.59
CA ALA A 15 17.26 5.29 -13.75
C ALA A 15 16.62 3.89 -13.84
N GLY A 16 16.70 3.24 -15.01
CA GLY A 16 16.21 1.87 -15.20
C GLY A 16 17.07 0.82 -14.51
N GLU A 17 18.39 1.00 -14.49
CA GLU A 17 19.29 0.09 -13.77
C GLU A 17 19.14 0.24 -12.26
N ASN A 18 19.12 1.47 -11.75
CA ASN A 18 18.81 1.74 -10.35
C ASN A 18 17.45 1.13 -9.96
N ALA A 19 16.41 1.29 -10.79
CA ALA A 19 15.10 0.69 -10.51
C ALA A 19 15.16 -0.84 -10.41
N ARG A 20 15.92 -1.51 -11.28
CA ARG A 20 16.07 -2.98 -11.26
C ARG A 20 16.82 -3.48 -10.03
N VAL A 21 17.77 -2.70 -9.52
CA VAL A 21 18.51 -3.03 -8.29
C VAL A 21 17.62 -2.79 -7.06
N GLN A 22 16.94 -1.64 -7.01
CA GLN A 22 16.28 -1.16 -5.80
C GLN A 22 14.83 -1.68 -5.64
N LEU A 23 14.02 -1.71 -6.70
CA LEU A 23 12.59 -2.06 -6.59
C LEU A 23 12.31 -3.48 -6.11
N PRO A 24 13.10 -4.52 -6.46
CA PRO A 24 12.94 -5.84 -5.87
C PRO A 24 13.05 -5.82 -4.34
N ALA A 25 14.04 -5.11 -3.80
CA ALA A 25 14.28 -5.06 -2.37
C ALA A 25 13.15 -4.31 -1.64
N VAL A 26 12.73 -3.16 -2.18
CA VAL A 26 11.57 -2.39 -1.67
C VAL A 26 10.28 -3.21 -1.71
N THR A 27 10.07 -3.98 -2.77
CA THR A 27 8.91 -4.87 -2.91
C THR A 27 8.90 -5.91 -1.80
N ARG A 28 10.00 -6.64 -1.60
CA ARG A 28 10.09 -7.67 -0.54
C ARG A 28 9.84 -7.09 0.84
N GLU A 29 10.36 -5.89 1.12
CA GLU A 29 10.10 -5.20 2.38
C GLU A 29 8.63 -4.86 2.59
N PHE A 30 7.93 -4.38 1.55
CA PHE A 30 6.51 -4.07 1.65
C PHE A 30 5.67 -5.33 1.95
N PHE A 31 5.97 -6.43 1.26
CA PHE A 31 5.33 -7.73 1.49
C PHE A 31 5.63 -8.26 2.90
N ALA A 32 6.89 -8.23 3.33
CA ALA A 32 7.28 -8.63 4.68
C ALA A 32 6.58 -7.78 5.76
N ALA A 33 6.46 -6.46 5.56
CA ALA A 33 5.78 -5.59 6.50
C ALA A 33 4.28 -5.94 6.65
N GLY A 34 3.60 -6.31 5.56
CA GLY A 34 2.21 -6.75 5.63
C GLY A 34 2.06 -8.12 6.31
N ARG A 35 2.99 -9.05 6.08
CA ARG A 35 3.00 -10.33 6.84
C ARG A 35 3.21 -10.12 8.33
N VAL A 36 4.15 -9.25 8.72
CA VAL A 36 4.37 -8.91 10.13
C VAL A 36 3.12 -8.28 10.75
N LEU A 37 2.47 -7.36 10.02
CA LEU A 37 1.22 -6.75 10.48
C LEU A 37 0.13 -7.80 10.74
N LEU A 38 0.00 -8.78 9.84
CA LEU A 38 -1.09 -9.76 9.89
C LEU A 38 -0.81 -11.00 10.74
N ALA A 39 0.45 -11.23 11.12
CA ALA A 39 0.83 -12.35 11.99
C ALA A 39 0.23 -12.27 13.41
N GLY A 40 -0.32 -11.12 13.80
CA GLY A 40 -0.97 -10.92 15.09
C GLY A 40 -2.21 -10.02 15.04
N ALA A 41 -2.70 -9.68 16.23
CA ALA A 41 -3.71 -8.65 16.39
C ALA A 41 -3.07 -7.27 16.16
N ALA A 42 -3.22 -6.74 14.94
CA ALA A 42 -2.70 -5.43 14.58
C ALA A 42 -3.43 -4.35 15.38
N ALA A 43 -2.69 -3.54 16.14
CA ALA A 43 -3.28 -2.39 16.80
C ALA A 43 -3.68 -1.33 15.75
N PRO A 44 -4.63 -0.42 16.04
CA PRO A 44 -5.02 0.64 15.11
C PRO A 44 -3.83 1.48 14.61
N VAL A 45 -2.83 1.70 15.47
CA VAL A 45 -1.59 2.40 15.11
C VAL A 45 -0.75 1.64 14.08
N ASP A 46 -0.72 0.30 14.14
CA ASP A 46 0.04 -0.52 13.19
C ASP A 46 -0.59 -0.49 11.80
N LEU A 47 -1.92 -0.54 11.74
CA LEU A 47 -2.69 -0.40 10.50
C LEU A 47 -2.52 1.00 9.88
N HIS A 48 -2.52 2.04 10.71
CA HIS A 48 -2.20 3.40 10.27
C HIS A 48 -0.77 3.49 9.70
N ASN A 49 0.21 2.93 10.40
CA ASN A 49 1.60 2.91 9.96
C ASN A 49 1.77 2.13 8.64
N PHE A 50 1.09 1.01 8.50
CA PHE A 50 1.11 0.23 7.27
C PHE A 50 0.44 0.97 6.10
N ARG A 51 -0.62 1.74 6.34
CA ARG A 51 -1.20 2.64 5.34
C ARG A 51 -0.19 3.67 4.82
N LEU A 52 0.63 4.24 5.71
CA LEU A 52 1.72 5.14 5.31
C LEU A 52 2.79 4.40 4.51
N ALA A 53 3.12 3.16 4.88
CA ALA A 53 4.03 2.32 4.10
C ALA A 53 3.49 2.03 2.70
N ALA A 54 2.20 1.68 2.56
CA ALA A 54 1.54 1.47 1.27
C ALA A 54 1.54 2.74 0.42
N LYS A 55 1.34 3.92 1.03
CA LYS A 55 1.44 5.22 0.34
C LYS A 55 2.85 5.47 -0.19
N ARG A 56 3.87 5.26 0.64
CA ARG A 56 5.28 5.41 0.24
C ARG A 56 5.62 4.45 -0.89
N PHE A 57 5.23 3.18 -0.76
CA PHE A 57 5.46 2.17 -1.77
C PHE A 57 4.81 2.56 -3.12
N ARG A 58 3.53 2.96 -3.11
CA ARG A 58 2.86 3.44 -4.33
C ARG A 58 3.62 4.60 -4.98
N TYR A 59 4.00 5.62 -4.22
CA TYR A 59 4.72 6.77 -4.76
C TYR A 59 6.08 6.41 -5.34
N THR A 60 6.81 5.51 -4.67
CA THR A 60 8.06 4.96 -5.22
C THR A 60 7.81 4.29 -6.57
N LEU A 61 6.76 3.48 -6.70
CA LEU A 61 6.43 2.84 -7.97
C LEU A 61 5.99 3.84 -9.05
N GLU A 62 5.18 4.85 -8.70
CA GLU A 62 4.70 5.87 -9.64
C GLU A 62 5.85 6.65 -10.29
N MET A 63 6.96 6.87 -9.58
CA MET A 63 8.16 7.51 -10.14
C MET A 63 8.77 6.73 -11.31
N PHE A 64 8.64 5.39 -11.32
CA PHE A 64 9.19 4.54 -12.37
C PHE A 64 8.16 4.12 -13.42
N ARG A 65 6.96 4.72 -13.40
CA ARG A 65 5.90 4.48 -14.37
C ARG A 65 6.35 4.57 -15.84
N PRO A 66 7.16 5.57 -16.25
CA PRO A 66 7.64 5.65 -17.63
C PRO A 66 8.53 4.46 -18.06
N LEU A 67 9.15 3.75 -17.11
CA LEU A 67 10.09 2.66 -17.39
C LEU A 67 9.40 1.30 -17.49
N TYR A 68 8.32 1.09 -16.76
CA TYR A 68 7.66 -0.21 -16.64
C TYR A 68 6.34 -0.33 -17.43
N GLY A 69 5.81 0.78 -17.95
CA GLY A 69 4.65 0.75 -18.84
C GLY A 69 3.35 0.22 -18.17
N PRO A 70 2.38 -0.28 -18.96
CA PRO A 70 1.03 -0.58 -18.49
C PRO A 70 0.93 -1.64 -17.38
N GLY A 71 1.85 -2.62 -17.35
CA GLY A 71 1.85 -3.67 -16.31
C GLY A 71 2.09 -3.11 -14.89
N LEU A 72 2.62 -1.88 -14.78
CA LEU A 72 2.76 -1.22 -13.49
C LEU A 72 1.41 -0.69 -12.98
N GLU A 73 0.46 -0.37 -13.87
CA GLU A 73 -0.86 0.10 -13.45
C GLU A 73 -1.65 -0.94 -12.68
N GLU A 74 -1.56 -2.20 -13.07
CA GLU A 74 -2.20 -3.29 -12.34
C GLU A 74 -1.65 -3.39 -10.91
N LYS A 75 -0.33 -3.26 -10.77
CA LYS A 75 0.36 -3.26 -9.48
C LYS A 75 -0.01 -2.03 -8.64
N LEU A 76 -0.05 -0.86 -9.25
CA LEU A 76 -0.49 0.37 -8.60
C LEU A 76 -1.95 0.27 -8.15
N GLY A 77 -2.82 -0.32 -8.98
CA GLY A 77 -4.21 -0.61 -8.64
C GLY A 77 -4.35 -1.50 -7.41
N ALA A 78 -3.53 -2.55 -7.32
CA ALA A 78 -3.51 -3.43 -6.16
C ALA A 78 -3.11 -2.68 -4.87
N VAL A 79 -2.07 -1.84 -4.92
CA VAL A 79 -1.67 -1.01 -3.76
C VAL A 79 -2.73 0.05 -3.43
N ARG A 80 -3.37 0.65 -4.43
CA ARG A 80 -4.49 1.59 -4.22
C ARG A 80 -5.66 0.93 -3.49
N LYS A 81 -6.01 -0.32 -3.81
CA LYS A 81 -7.05 -1.09 -3.09
C LYS A 81 -6.72 -1.22 -1.59
N ILE A 82 -5.47 -1.53 -1.25
CA ILE A 82 -4.99 -1.54 0.16
C ILE A 82 -5.21 -0.17 0.81
N GLN A 83 -4.74 0.90 0.15
CA GLN A 83 -4.82 2.25 0.69
C GLN A 83 -6.26 2.72 0.89
N SER A 84 -7.19 2.34 0.01
CA SER A 84 -8.61 2.67 0.12
C SER A 84 -9.24 1.98 1.32
N LEU A 85 -9.04 0.66 1.48
CA LEU A 85 -9.58 -0.10 2.61
C LEU A 85 -9.08 0.45 3.95
N LEU A 86 -7.75 0.64 4.08
CA LEU A 86 -7.15 1.18 5.29
C LEU A 86 -7.50 2.66 5.53
N GLY A 87 -7.72 3.43 4.45
CA GLY A 87 -8.16 4.82 4.51
C GLY A 87 -9.57 4.92 5.10
N SER A 88 -10.53 4.22 4.53
CA SER A 88 -11.90 4.21 5.02
C SER A 88 -12.00 3.67 6.45
N ARG A 89 -11.16 2.69 6.83
CA ARG A 89 -11.08 2.18 8.20
C ARG A 89 -10.59 3.26 9.16
N GLN A 90 -9.54 3.99 8.80
CA GLN A 90 -9.03 5.12 9.60
C GLN A 90 -10.09 6.22 9.76
N ASP A 91 -10.85 6.53 8.70
CA ASP A 91 -11.91 7.54 8.76
C ASP A 91 -13.01 7.12 9.76
N CYS A 92 -13.34 5.84 9.81
CA CYS A 92 -14.26 5.28 10.81
C CYS A 92 -13.69 5.41 12.23
N GLU A 93 -12.41 5.11 12.46
CA GLU A 93 -11.77 5.29 13.78
C GLU A 93 -11.81 6.76 14.25
N VAL A 94 -11.52 7.71 13.35
CA VAL A 94 -11.57 9.15 13.65
C VAL A 94 -13.00 9.58 13.98
N LEU A 95 -13.99 9.12 13.19
CA LEU A 95 -15.39 9.43 13.43
C LEU A 95 -15.88 8.83 14.75
N ALA A 96 -15.59 7.56 15.01
CA ALA A 96 -15.94 6.89 16.28
C ALA A 96 -15.35 7.65 17.47
N GLY A 97 -14.08 8.06 17.40
CA GLY A 97 -13.43 8.88 18.42
C GLY A 97 -14.18 10.20 18.70
N ARG A 98 -14.72 10.86 17.66
CA ARG A 98 -15.52 12.09 17.79
C ARG A 98 -16.93 11.83 18.36
N LEU A 99 -17.49 10.64 18.11
CA LEU A 99 -18.85 10.28 18.56
C LEU A 99 -18.90 9.76 20.00
N ARG A 100 -17.79 9.25 20.57
CA ARG A 100 -17.77 8.59 21.89
C ARG A 100 -18.33 9.44 23.03
N LEU A 101 -17.93 10.71 23.15
CA LEU A 101 -18.44 11.58 24.22
C LEU A 101 -19.90 11.99 23.97
N PRO A 102 -20.29 12.52 22.79
CA PRO A 102 -21.68 12.87 22.51
C PRO A 102 -22.67 11.68 22.61
N ALA A 103 -22.23 10.47 22.28
CA ALA A 103 -23.07 9.27 22.34
C ALA A 103 -23.58 8.94 23.75
N GLN A 104 -22.84 9.30 24.80
CA GLN A 104 -23.26 9.02 26.18
C GLN A 104 -24.62 9.66 26.53
N GLY A 105 -24.94 10.82 25.93
CA GLY A 105 -26.20 11.54 26.13
C GLY A 105 -27.25 11.34 25.04
N SER A 106 -27.00 10.54 24.00
CA SER A 106 -27.89 10.41 22.85
C SER A 106 -27.92 9.00 22.27
N GLU A 107 -29.11 8.39 22.27
CA GLU A 107 -29.33 7.06 21.68
C GLU A 107 -29.08 7.04 20.17
N ALA A 108 -29.48 8.09 19.45
CA ALA A 108 -29.21 8.23 18.02
C ALA A 108 -27.69 8.23 17.74
N LEU A 109 -26.91 8.94 18.56
CA LEU A 109 -25.45 9.00 18.42
C LEU A 109 -24.77 7.70 18.87
N ARG A 110 -25.32 6.97 19.86
CA ARG A 110 -24.90 5.59 20.17
C ARG A 110 -25.07 4.67 18.97
N GLY A 111 -26.24 4.69 18.33
CA GLY A 111 -26.48 3.90 17.12
C GLY A 111 -25.54 4.27 15.97
N ALA A 112 -25.17 5.55 15.83
CA ALA A 112 -24.19 5.99 14.84
C ALA A 112 -22.76 5.51 15.18
N LEU A 113 -22.37 5.54 16.45
CA LEU A 113 -21.08 5.04 16.93
C LEU A 113 -20.95 3.54 16.65
N GLU A 114 -21.93 2.73 17.05
CA GLU A 114 -21.94 1.28 16.83
C GLU A 114 -21.83 0.91 15.34
N LYS A 115 -22.57 1.62 14.47
CA LYS A 115 -22.49 1.42 13.02
C LYS A 115 -21.10 1.76 12.48
N THR A 116 -20.48 2.82 12.99
CA THR A 116 -19.14 3.25 12.59
C THR A 116 -18.09 2.23 13.00
N GLU A 117 -18.14 1.75 14.24
CA GLU A 117 -17.21 0.72 14.74
C GLU A 117 -17.39 -0.61 14.00
N ARG A 118 -18.63 -1.03 13.73
CA ARG A 118 -18.91 -2.21 12.91
C ARG A 118 -18.34 -2.08 11.49
N ARG A 119 -18.44 -0.90 10.88
CA ARG A 119 -17.86 -0.63 9.56
C ARG A 119 -16.34 -0.69 9.59
N ALA A 120 -15.69 -0.18 10.63
CA ALA A 120 -14.25 -0.25 10.80
C ALA A 120 -13.75 -1.72 10.85
N LEU A 121 -14.44 -2.56 11.62
CA LEU A 121 -14.16 -4.00 11.71
C LEU A 121 -14.32 -4.71 10.37
N LYS A 122 -15.41 -4.43 9.64
CA LYS A 122 -15.65 -5.00 8.31
C LYS A 122 -14.55 -4.62 7.32
N LEU A 123 -14.14 -3.37 7.29
CA LEU A 123 -13.06 -2.89 6.41
C LEU A 123 -11.71 -3.52 6.77
N GLU A 124 -11.44 -3.77 8.06
CA GLU A 124 -10.25 -4.53 8.46
C GLU A 124 -10.30 -5.96 7.92
N GLN A 125 -11.44 -6.65 8.07
CA GLN A 125 -11.61 -8.01 7.56
C GLN A 125 -11.46 -8.07 6.04
N GLU A 126 -12.04 -7.13 5.31
CA GLU A 126 -11.87 -6.99 3.86
C GLU A 126 -10.40 -6.75 3.47
N PHE A 127 -9.67 -5.90 4.22
CA PHE A 127 -8.24 -5.74 4.02
C PHE A 127 -7.46 -7.03 4.27
N ARG A 128 -7.76 -7.75 5.36
CA ARG A 128 -7.10 -9.02 5.69
C ARG A 128 -7.34 -10.07 4.61
N ALA A 129 -8.58 -10.26 4.18
CA ALA A 129 -8.95 -11.17 3.10
C ALA A 129 -8.24 -10.78 1.79
N TYR A 130 -8.33 -9.50 1.40
CA TYR A 130 -7.64 -9.02 0.21
C TYR A 130 -6.13 -9.25 0.25
N TRP A 131 -5.50 -9.01 1.39
CA TRP A 131 -4.06 -9.21 1.53
C TRP A 131 -3.70 -10.69 1.37
N LEU A 132 -4.36 -11.58 2.10
CA LEU A 132 -4.03 -13.01 2.15
C LEU A 132 -4.41 -13.74 0.85
N ASP A 133 -5.56 -13.41 0.28
CA ASP A 133 -6.15 -14.18 -0.82
C ASP A 133 -5.76 -13.62 -2.21
N GLU A 134 -5.44 -12.33 -2.31
CA GLU A 134 -5.16 -11.68 -3.61
C GLU A 134 -3.78 -11.01 -3.69
N PHE A 135 -3.40 -10.21 -2.68
CA PHE A 135 -2.19 -9.38 -2.76
C PHE A 135 -0.90 -10.19 -2.51
N ASP A 136 -0.85 -10.90 -1.39
CA ASP A 136 0.25 -11.76 -0.93
C ASP A 136 -0.13 -13.26 -0.99
N ALA A 137 -0.98 -13.62 -1.96
CA ALA A 137 -1.21 -15.01 -2.29
C ALA A 137 0.09 -15.71 -2.75
N ALA A 138 0.11 -17.04 -2.69
CA ALA A 138 1.29 -17.83 -3.03
C ALA A 138 1.91 -17.42 -4.38
N GLY A 139 3.19 -17.09 -4.38
CA GLY A 139 3.96 -16.71 -5.57
C GLY A 139 3.76 -15.25 -6.04
N ARG A 140 2.87 -14.46 -5.43
CA ARG A 140 2.65 -13.06 -5.82
C ARG A 140 3.88 -12.19 -5.60
N GLU A 141 4.53 -12.30 -4.44
CA GLU A 141 5.78 -11.57 -4.17
C GLU A 141 6.85 -11.87 -5.24
N LEU A 142 7.04 -13.15 -5.59
CA LEU A 142 7.99 -13.56 -6.60
C LEU A 142 7.63 -12.99 -7.98
N ALA A 143 6.34 -12.98 -8.34
CA ALA A 143 5.88 -12.39 -9.59
C ALA A 143 6.13 -10.86 -9.64
N TRP A 144 5.97 -10.17 -8.52
CA TRP A 144 6.31 -8.74 -8.40
C TRP A 144 7.81 -8.50 -8.53
N VAL A 145 8.64 -9.26 -7.82
CA VAL A 145 10.10 -9.18 -7.92
C VAL A 145 10.56 -9.45 -9.35
N ARG A 146 10.07 -10.53 -9.97
CA ARG A 146 10.39 -10.88 -11.36
C ARG A 146 10.02 -9.78 -12.34
N TYR A 147 8.89 -9.10 -12.11
CA TYR A 147 8.47 -7.96 -12.93
C TYR A 147 9.48 -6.82 -12.88
N PHE A 148 9.96 -6.45 -11.69
CA PHE A 148 10.93 -5.36 -11.51
C PHE A 148 12.36 -5.73 -11.93
N THR A 149 12.71 -7.01 -11.99
CA THR A 149 14.03 -7.43 -12.50
C THR A 149 14.13 -7.39 -14.02
N ARG A 150 12.99 -7.29 -14.75
CA ARG A 150 12.97 -7.21 -16.21
C ARG A 150 13.74 -5.97 -16.68
N ARG A 151 14.42 -6.08 -17.82
CA ARG A 151 15.00 -4.90 -18.46
C ARG A 151 13.83 -4.04 -18.96
N PRO A 152 13.69 -2.78 -18.50
CA PRO A 152 12.66 -1.91 -19.02
C PRO A 152 12.86 -1.76 -20.53
N PRO A 153 11.79 -1.72 -21.34
CA PRO A 153 11.93 -1.44 -22.77
C PRO A 153 12.69 -0.14 -22.95
N ALA A 154 13.50 -0.05 -24.02
CA ALA A 154 14.22 1.18 -24.35
C ALA A 154 13.23 2.36 -24.34
N PRO A 155 13.60 3.51 -23.77
CA PRO A 155 12.72 4.67 -23.74
C PRO A 155 12.26 4.97 -25.17
N ARG A 156 10.93 5.02 -25.38
CA ARG A 156 10.39 5.43 -26.68
C ARG A 156 10.91 6.84 -26.94
N ARG A 157 11.68 7.03 -28.02
CA ARG A 157 12.10 8.36 -28.45
C ARG A 157 10.84 9.23 -28.60
N PRO A 158 10.82 10.47 -28.09
CA PRO A 158 9.71 11.37 -28.36
C PRO A 158 9.55 11.49 -29.88
N LYS A 159 8.32 11.37 -30.38
CA LYS A 159 8.03 11.69 -31.77
C LYS A 159 8.34 13.18 -31.92
N VAL A 160 9.41 13.50 -32.62
CA VAL A 160 9.64 14.86 -33.12
C VAL A 160 8.55 15.07 -34.17
N THR A 161 7.51 15.82 -33.80
CA THR A 161 6.59 16.40 -34.78
C THR A 161 7.34 17.53 -35.47
N GLU A 162 7.67 17.34 -36.75
CA GLU A 162 7.99 18.41 -37.70
C GLU A 162 6.80 19.35 -37.89
#